data_AF-A0A401TEY4-F1
#
_entry.id   AF-A0A401TEY4-F1
#
_cell.length_a   1.000
_cell.length_b   1.000
_cell.length_c   1.000
_cell.angle_alpha   90.00
_cell.angle_beta   90.00
_cell.angle_gamma   90.00
#
_symmetry.space_group_name_H-M   'P 1'
#
loop_
_entity.id
_entity.type
_entity.pdbx_description
1 polymer ?
#
loop_
_entity_poly.entity_id
_entity_poly.type
_entity_poly.pdbx_seq_one_letter_code
_entity_poly.pdbx_strand_id
1 'polypeptide(L)' 'MQTVTTPLNQGYPGYWKIVVWERENFQGRRQEFTSECCNITQCGFDNVRSIQVESGA' A
#
# COMPACT_ATOMS: atom_id res chain seq x y z
N MET A 1 25.86 3.34 21.58
CA MET A 1 24.48 3.01 21.19
C MET A 1 23.98 4.19 20.37
N GLN A 2 24.06 4.11 19.04
CA GLN A 2 23.57 5.22 18.20
C GLN A 2 22.08 4.98 17.98
N THR A 3 21.26 5.79 18.64
CA THR A 3 19.84 5.94 18.34
C THR A 3 19.72 6.52 16.94
N VAL A 4 19.49 5.66 15.96
CA VAL A 4 19.16 6.07 14.59
C VAL A 4 17.79 6.73 14.65
N THR A 5 17.76 8.05 14.54
CA THR A 5 16.55 8.83 14.28
C THR A 5 16.05 8.45 12.89
N THR A 6 15.15 7.47 12.80
CA THR A 6 14.47 7.14 11.55
C THR A 6 13.63 8.34 11.14
N PRO A 7 13.79 8.93 9.95
CA PRO A 7 12.82 9.89 9.45
C PRO A 7 11.48 9.15 9.33
N LEU A 8 10.45 9.64 10.03
CA LEU A 8 9.10 9.07 10.17
C LEU A 8 8.29 8.97 8.86
N ASN A 9 8.93 8.94 7.68
CA ASN A 9 8.21 8.99 6.40
C ASN A 9 8.92 8.29 5.23
N GLN A 10 9.65 7.20 5.46
CA GLN A 10 10.13 6.35 4.38
C GLN A 10 9.88 4.89 4.73
N GLY A 11 8.85 4.34 4.07
CA GLY A 11 8.33 3.00 4.27
C GLY A 11 9.43 1.94 4.37
N TYR A 12 9.37 1.15 5.43
CA TYR A 12 10.16 -0.07 5.55
C TYR A 12 9.77 -1.01 4.40
N PRO A 13 10.66 -1.33 3.45
CA PRO A 13 10.39 -2.42 2.55
C PRO A 13 10.54 -3.72 3.33
N GLY A 14 9.45 -4.47 3.54
CA GLY A 14 9.59 -5.92 3.70
C GLY A 14 8.82 -6.64 4.81
N TYR A 15 7.54 -6.34 5.04
CA TYR A 15 6.68 -7.31 5.74
C TYR A 15 5.43 -7.70 4.97
N TRP A 16 4.91 -6.80 4.14
CA TRP A 16 3.75 -7.07 3.31
C TRP A 16 3.73 -6.18 2.08
N LYS A 17 3.08 -6.67 1.03
CA LYS A 17 2.86 -5.99 -0.23
C LYS A 17 1.46 -6.30 -0.71
N ILE A 18 0.68 -5.25 -0.92
CA ILE A 18 -0.69 -5.35 -1.42
C ILE A 18 -0.81 -4.47 -2.64
N VAL A 19 -1.51 -4.97 -3.65
CA VAL A 19 -1.91 -4.19 -4.81
C VAL A 19 -3.42 -4.06 -4.78
N VAL A 20 -3.89 -2.84 -4.98
CA VAL A 20 -5.31 -2.50 -4.95
C VAL A 20 -5.72 -1.99 -6.33
N TRP A 21 -6.90 -2.39 -6.80
CA TRP A 21 -7.47 -1.96 -8.08
C TRP A 21 -8.83 -1.30 -7.92
N GLU A 22 -9.06 -0.33 -8.79
CA GLU A 22 -10.32 0.40 -8.88
C GLU A 22 -11.45 -0.41 -9.54
N ARG A 23 -11.13 -1.40 -10.40
CA ARG A 23 -12.14 -2.29 -11.03
C ARG A 23 -12.01 -3.73 -10.54
N GLU A 24 -13.08 -4.49 -10.77
CA GLU A 24 -13.13 -5.93 -10.47
C GLU A 24 -12.16 -6.69 -11.39
N ASN A 25 -11.84 -7.93 -11.01
CA ASN A 25 -10.97 -8.82 -11.78
C ASN A 25 -9.56 -8.23 -12.05
N PHE A 26 -9.03 -7.43 -11.12
CA PHE A 26 -7.68 -6.86 -11.18
C PHE A 26 -7.44 -5.94 -12.38
N GLN A 27 -8.47 -5.19 -12.77
CA GLN A 27 -8.43 -4.30 -13.91
C GLN A 27 -8.46 -2.82 -13.52
N GLY A 28 -8.13 -1.96 -14.49
CA GLY A 28 -8.19 -0.50 -14.30
C GLY A 28 -6.97 0.02 -13.56
N ARG A 29 -7.15 1.15 -12.85
CA ARG A 29 -6.06 1.77 -12.12
C ARG A 29 -5.66 0.90 -10.93
N ARG A 30 -4.36 0.72 -10.74
CA ARG A 30 -3.79 -0.04 -9.63
C ARG A 30 -2.78 0.77 -8.83
N GLN A 31 -2.65 0.46 -7.55
CA GLN A 31 -1.64 1.05 -6.68
C GLN A 31 -1.08 0.00 -5.73
N GLU A 32 0.23 0.06 -5.57
CA GLU A 32 0.96 -0.78 -4.64
C GLU A 32 1.09 -0.08 -3.29
N PHE A 33 0.89 -0.87 -2.22
CA PHE A 33 1.06 -0.48 -0.84
C PHE A 33 2.05 -1.42 -0.17
N THR A 34 3.12 -0.82 0.35
CA THR A 34 4.16 -1.46 1.17
C THR A 34 4.26 -0.81 2.55
N SER A 35 3.31 0.07 2.86
CA SER A 35 3.18 0.82 4.11
C SER A 35 1.70 1.15 4.30
N GLU A 36 1.30 1.41 5.54
CA GLU A 36 -0.08 1.76 5.87
C GLU A 36 -0.54 3.01 5.11
N CYS A 37 -1.71 2.92 4.45
CA CYS A 37 -2.43 4.08 3.91
C CYS A 37 -3.75 4.17 4.69
N CYS A 38 -3.82 5.08 5.67
CA CYS A 38 -5.01 5.26 6.51
C CYS A 38 -6.23 5.77 5.73
N ASN A 39 -6.02 6.35 4.55
CA ASN A 39 -7.09 6.83 3.69
C ASN A 39 -6.78 6.64 2.20
N ILE A 40 -7.52 5.73 1.55
CA ILE A 40 -7.33 5.38 0.14
C ILE A 40 -7.57 6.56 -0.82
N THR A 41 -8.37 7.57 -0.43
CA THR A 41 -8.62 8.75 -1.26
C THR A 41 -7.41 9.67 -1.35
N GLN A 42 -6.58 9.72 -0.30
CA GLN A 42 -5.27 10.41 -0.34
C GLN A 42 -4.29 9.69 -1.27
N CYS A 43 -4.45 8.36 -1.37
CA CYS A 43 -3.75 7.50 -2.32
C CYS A 43 -4.42 7.55 -3.73
N GLY A 44 -5.38 8.46 -3.93
CA GLY A 44 -6.01 8.82 -5.19
C GLY A 44 -7.25 8.01 -5.57
N PHE A 45 -7.67 7.02 -4.77
CA PHE A 45 -8.77 6.11 -5.12
C PHE A 45 -10.09 6.59 -4.56
N ASP A 46 -11.10 6.71 -5.42
CA ASP A 46 -12.48 6.92 -4.99
C ASP A 46 -13.16 5.58 -4.66
N ASN A 47 -12.79 4.51 -5.36
CA ASN A 47 -13.34 3.18 -5.17
C ASN A 47 -12.26 2.09 -5.30
N VAL A 48 -12.45 1.01 -4.54
CA VAL A 48 -11.66 -0.22 -4.62
C VAL A 48 -12.60 -1.37 -4.90
N ARG A 49 -12.29 -2.17 -5.93
CA ARG A 49 -13.13 -3.27 -6.39
C ARG A 49 -12.40 -4.61 -6.43
N SER A 50 -11.07 -4.62 -6.41
CA SER A 50 -10.29 -5.85 -6.22
C SER A 50 -8.94 -5.57 -5.55
N ILE A 51 -8.41 -6.58 -4.86
CA ILE A 51 -7.19 -6.50 -4.05
C ILE A 51 -6.41 -7.81 -4.19
N GLN A 52 -5.09 -7.73 -4.27
CA GLN A 52 -4.16 -8.85 -4.39
C GLN A 52 -3.06 -8.65 -3.38
N VAL A 53 -2.90 -9.64 -2.51
CA VAL A 53 -1.80 -9.70 -1.56
C VAL A 53 -0.66 -10.41 -2.28
N GLU A 54 0.44 -9.68 -2.51
CA GLU A 54 1.67 -10.23 -3.11
C GLU A 54 2.55 -10.88 -2.04
N SER A 55 2.55 -10.32 -0.83
CA SER A 55 3.25 -10.88 0.33
C SER A 55 2.67 -10.31 1.64
N GLY A 56 2.85 -11.03 2.74
CA GLY A 56 2.28 -10.67 4.05
C GLY A 56 1.10 -11.56 4.45
N ALA A 57 0.60 -11.35 5.66
CA ALA A 57 -0.51 -12.10 6.26
C ALA A 57 -1.51 -11.14 6.90
#